data_AF-A0A920S2W1-F1
#
_entry.id   AF-A0A920S2W1-F1
#
_cell.length_a   1.000
_cell.length_b   1.000
_cell.length_c   1.000
_cell.angle_alpha   90.00
_cell.angle_beta   90.00
_cell.angle_gamma   90.00
#
_symmetry.space_group_name_H-M   'P 1'
#
loop_
_entity.id
_entity.type
_entity.pdbx_description
1 polymer ?
#
loop_
_entity_poly.entity_id
_entity_poly.type
_entity_poly.pdbx_seq_one_letter_code
_entity_poly.pdbx_strand_id
1 'polypeptide(L)'
;MALPMNSGAEAVETAIKASRRWAYRSKKIEPNKAEIIVADGNFHGRTTTIISFSSDANSKDDFGPTHLGLFQWSLVHLKLLRRQY
;
A
#
# COMPACT_ATOMS: atom_id res chain seq x y z
N MET A 1 -15.95 -12.91 9.56
CA MET A 1 -15.81 -11.84 10.56
C MET A 1 -15.49 -10.54 9.83
N ALA A 2 -16.02 -9.41 10.27
CA ALA A 2 -15.74 -8.09 9.68
C ALA A 2 -15.01 -7.20 10.71
N LEU A 3 -14.26 -6.19 10.23
CA LEU A 3 -13.56 -5.22 11.08
C LEU A 3 -13.97 -3.80 10.67
N PRO A 4 -14.95 -3.18 11.37
CA PRO A 4 -15.44 -1.85 11.01
C PRO A 4 -14.41 -0.76 11.31
N MET A 5 -14.45 0.29 10.51
CA MET A 5 -13.65 1.51 10.67
C MET A 5 -14.53 2.75 10.43
N ASN A 6 -14.13 3.91 10.96
CA ASN A 6 -14.91 5.16 10.89
C ASN A 6 -14.75 5.86 9.54
N SER A 7 -13.60 5.67 8.86
CA SER A 7 -13.32 6.27 7.56
C SER A 7 -12.74 5.28 6.55
N GLY A 8 -12.82 5.63 5.26
CA GLY A 8 -12.16 4.87 4.20
C GLY A 8 -10.64 4.80 4.38
N ALA A 9 -10.01 5.88 4.85
CA ALA A 9 -8.57 5.89 5.11
C ALA A 9 -8.18 4.90 6.23
N GLU A 10 -8.96 4.83 7.31
CA GLU A 10 -8.74 3.83 8.37
C GLU A 10 -8.93 2.39 7.85
N ALA A 11 -9.91 2.16 6.98
CA ALA A 11 -10.11 0.86 6.34
C ALA A 11 -8.90 0.46 5.47
N VAL A 12 -8.32 1.40 4.73
CA VAL A 12 -7.11 1.16 3.92
C VAL A 12 -5.88 0.91 4.78
N GLU A 13 -5.64 1.71 5.82
CA GLU A 13 -4.55 1.48 6.79
C GLU A 13 -4.68 0.09 7.45
N THR A 14 -5.91 -0.35 7.70
CA THR A 14 -6.19 -1.68 8.23
C THR A 14 -5.83 -2.78 7.23
N ALA A 15 -6.20 -2.62 5.96
CA ALA A 15 -5.84 -3.56 4.91
C ALA A 15 -4.32 -3.66 4.73
N ILE A 16 -3.60 -2.53 4.78
CA ILE A 16 -2.13 -2.47 4.73
C ILE A 16 -1.52 -3.25 5.90
N LYS A 17 -1.98 -2.99 7.14
CA LYS A 17 -1.49 -3.66 8.35
C LYS A 17 -1.77 -5.16 8.33
N ALA A 18 -2.98 -5.56 7.94
CA ALA A 18 -3.38 -6.96 7.87
C ALA A 18 -2.52 -7.71 6.83
N SER A 19 -2.36 -7.14 5.64
CA SER A 19 -1.58 -7.74 4.55
C SER A 19 -0.11 -7.91 4.92
N ARG A 20 0.53 -6.86 5.48
CA ARG A 20 1.93 -6.94 5.95
C ARG A 20 2.09 -7.95 7.08
N ARG A 21 1.20 -7.95 8.07
CA ARG A 21 1.25 -8.92 9.18
C ARG A 21 1.12 -10.36 8.69
N TRP A 22 0.24 -10.61 7.72
CA TRP A 22 0.10 -11.92 7.09
C TRP A 22 1.35 -12.31 6.29
N ALA A 23 1.91 -11.38 5.50
CA ALA A 23 3.12 -11.65 4.71
C ALA A 23 4.29 -12.12 5.60
N TYR A 24 4.48 -11.48 6.77
CA TYR A 24 5.54 -11.88 7.70
C TYR A 24 5.21 -13.17 8.47
N ARG A 25 3.98 -13.33 8.96
CA ARG A 25 3.64 -14.47 9.83
C ARG A 25 3.38 -15.76 9.06
N SER A 26 2.69 -15.65 7.94
CA SER A 26 2.23 -16.80 7.14
C SER A 26 3.13 -17.04 5.93
N LYS A 27 3.38 -16.01 5.10
CA LYS A 27 4.22 -16.15 3.90
C LYS A 27 5.73 -16.16 4.21
N LYS A 28 6.13 -15.81 5.44
CA LYS A 28 7.53 -15.76 5.89
C LYS A 28 8.43 -14.85 5.04
N ILE A 29 7.86 -13.76 4.51
CA ILE A 29 8.67 -12.70 3.90
C ILE A 29 9.64 -12.14 4.95
N GLU A 30 10.85 -11.79 4.53
CA GLU A 30 11.85 -11.19 5.41
C GLU A 30 11.31 -9.91 6.07
N PRO A 31 11.70 -9.62 7.33
CA PRO A 31 11.30 -8.39 8.01
C PRO A 31 11.58 -7.15 7.14
N ASN A 32 10.60 -6.25 7.06
CA ASN A 32 10.68 -5.00 6.30
C ASN A 32 10.83 -5.15 4.78
N LYS A 33 10.59 -6.35 4.22
CA LYS A 33 10.62 -6.62 2.76
C LYS A 33 9.23 -6.85 2.14
N ALA A 34 8.15 -6.68 2.89
CA ALA A 34 6.80 -6.82 2.33
C ALA A 34 6.42 -5.59 1.49
N GLU A 35 6.04 -5.84 0.24
CA GLU A 35 5.62 -4.83 -0.71
C GLU A 35 4.09 -4.82 -0.87
N ILE A 36 3.53 -3.65 -1.14
CA ILE A 36 2.14 -3.46 -1.51
C ILE A 36 2.12 -2.80 -2.87
N ILE A 37 1.45 -3.43 -3.81
CA ILE A 37 1.28 -2.92 -5.17
C ILE A 37 0.02 -2.06 -5.19
N VAL A 38 0.14 -0.84 -5.72
CA VAL A 38 -0.98 0.07 -5.95
C VAL A 38 -1.08 0.43 -7.42
N ALA A 39 -2.27 0.88 -7.84
CA ALA A 39 -2.53 1.36 -9.18
C ALA A 39 -1.98 2.78 -9.41
N ASP A 40 -1.63 3.12 -10.65
CA ASP A 40 -1.45 4.53 -11.04
C ASP A 40 -2.81 5.25 -11.08
N GLY A 41 -2.84 6.54 -10.73
CA GLY A 41 -4.10 7.30 -10.60
C GLY A 41 -4.96 6.91 -9.40
N ASN A 42 -4.37 6.24 -8.40
CA ASN A 42 -5.12 5.79 -7.22
C ASN A 42 -5.52 6.95 -6.28
N PHE A 43 -6.63 6.76 -5.57
CA PHE A 43 -7.03 7.58 -4.43
C PHE A 43 -7.58 6.67 -3.33
N HIS A 44 -6.87 6.60 -2.20
CA HIS A 44 -7.24 5.71 -1.09
C HIS A 44 -7.42 6.43 0.25
N GLY A 45 -7.29 7.76 0.28
CA GLY A 45 -7.36 8.57 1.51
C GLY A 45 -6.20 9.55 1.62
N ARG A 46 -6.03 10.13 2.83
CA ARG A 46 -5.11 11.25 3.08
C ARG A 46 -4.17 11.06 4.28
N THR A 47 -4.07 9.86 4.84
CA THR A 47 -3.04 9.60 5.86
C THR A 47 -1.66 9.59 5.19
N THR A 48 -0.61 9.87 5.95
CA THR A 48 0.78 9.92 5.44
C THR A 48 1.19 8.64 4.71
N THR A 49 0.79 7.46 5.21
CA THR A 49 1.04 6.18 4.54
C THR A 49 0.34 6.12 3.20
N ILE A 50 -0.91 6.58 3.12
CA ILE A 50 -1.73 6.48 1.92
C ILE A 50 -1.26 7.44 0.85
N ILE A 51 -1.01 8.70 1.20
CA ILE A 51 -0.51 9.68 0.23
C ILE A 51 0.87 9.29 -0.30
N SER A 52 1.68 8.55 0.46
CA SER A 52 3.01 8.13 0.03
C SER A 52 3.01 7.30 -1.26
N PHE A 53 1.93 6.56 -1.54
CA PHE A 53 1.76 5.77 -2.77
C PHE A 53 0.81 6.41 -3.80
N SER A 54 0.36 7.65 -3.59
CA SER A 54 -0.40 8.41 -4.58
C SER A 54 0.41 8.58 -5.88
N SER A 55 -0.23 8.81 -7.02
CA SER A 55 0.49 9.27 -8.23
C SER A 55 0.46 10.80 -8.39
N ASP A 56 -0.32 11.50 -7.55
CA ASP A 56 -0.48 12.95 -7.58
C ASP A 56 0.56 13.64 -6.68
N ALA A 57 1.33 14.57 -7.26
CA ALA A 57 2.36 15.33 -6.54
C ALA A 57 1.77 16.20 -5.43
N ASN A 58 0.62 16.85 -5.68
CA ASN A 58 -0.05 17.70 -4.70
C ASN A 58 -0.48 16.93 -3.44
N SER A 59 -0.68 15.62 -3.58
CA SER A 59 -1.01 14.76 -2.45
C SER A 59 0.21 14.44 -1.58
N LYS A 60 1.45 14.59 -2.08
CA LYS A 60 2.71 14.19 -1.42
C LYS A 60 3.59 15.35 -0.97
N ASP A 61 3.49 16.49 -1.65
CA ASP A 61 4.38 17.63 -1.44
C ASP A 61 4.33 18.11 0.02
N ASP A 62 5.49 18.45 0.57
CA ASP A 62 5.68 18.97 1.94
C ASP A 62 5.24 18.05 3.11
N PHE A 63 4.91 16.77 2.86
CA PHE A 63 4.52 15.80 3.90
C PHE A 63 5.60 14.76 4.24
N GLY A 64 6.84 14.98 3.77
CA GLY A 64 7.94 14.03 3.88
C GLY A 64 8.52 13.84 5.30
N PRO A 65 9.26 12.72 5.53
CA PRO A 65 9.61 11.68 4.57
C PRO A 65 8.49 10.65 4.35
N THR A 66 8.29 10.23 3.09
CA THR A 66 7.35 9.16 2.74
C THR A 66 7.79 7.82 3.34
N HIS A 67 6.83 7.02 3.80
CA HIS A 67 7.12 5.73 4.45
C HIS A 67 7.87 4.78 3.49
N LEU A 68 9.08 4.35 3.87
CA LEU A 68 9.85 3.35 3.14
C LEU A 68 9.11 2.00 3.07
N GLY A 69 9.14 1.34 1.91
CA GLY A 69 8.56 0.00 1.70
C GLY A 69 7.18 -0.05 1.04
N LEU A 70 6.73 1.03 0.40
CA LEU A 70 5.55 1.06 -0.48
C LEU A 70 6.04 1.35 -1.89
N PHE A 71 5.82 0.43 -2.83
CA PHE A 71 6.28 0.56 -4.21
C PHE A 71 5.09 0.81 -5.13
N GLN A 72 5.13 1.92 -5.87
CA GLN A 72 4.15 2.22 -6.90
C GLN A 72 4.54 1.49 -8.19
N TRP A 73 3.59 0.75 -8.77
CA TRP A 73 3.75 0.16 -10.11
C TRP A 73 2.74 0.83 -11.04
N SER A 74 3.21 1.36 -12.17
CA SER A 74 2.31 1.85 -13.22
C SER A 74 1.51 0.67 -13.77
N LEU A 75 0.18 0.80 -13.84
CA LEU A 75 -0.72 -0.20 -14.41
C LEU A 75 -0.41 -0.53 -15.89
N VAL A 76 0.47 0.23 -16.55
CA VAL A 76 1.00 -0.10 -17.89
C VAL A 76 1.96 -1.31 -17.86
N HIS A 77 2.40 -1.77 -16.68
CA HIS A 77 3.24 -2.97 -16.49
C HIS A 77 2.44 -4.21 -16.04
N LEU A 78 1.31 -4.48 -16.69
CA LEU A 78 0.50 -5.70 -16.56
C LEU A 78 1.22 -6.98 -17.09
N LYS A 79 2.52 -7.15 -16.78
CA LYS A 79 3.35 -8.29 -17.20
C LYS A 79 3.68 -9.29 -16.08
N LEU A 80 3.40 -9.02 -14.80
CA LEU A 80 3.93 -9.84 -13.69
C LEU A 80 2.93 -10.29 -12.61
N LEU A 81 1.62 -10.19 -12.82
CA LEU A 81 0.65 -10.96 -12.02
C LEU A 81 0.52 -12.42 -12.45
N ARG A 82 1.18 -12.82 -13.55
CA ARG A 82 1.14 -14.16 -14.14
C ARG A 82 2.49 -14.88 -14.09
N ARG A 83 3.21 -14.93 -12.95
CA ARG A 83 4.27 -15.95 -12.71
C ARG A 83 4.90 -15.95 -11.30
N GLN A 84 4.13 -16.05 -10.23
CA GLN A 84 4.69 -16.48 -8.92
C GLN A 84 3.71 -17.37 -8.13
N TYR A 85 3.11 -18.32 -8.84
CA TYR A 85 2.68 -19.62 -8.30
C TYR A 85 3.04 -20.68 -9.34
#